data_AF-A0A5N5KT57-F1
#
_entry.id   AF-A0A5N5KT57-F1
#
_cell.length_a   1.000
_cell.length_b   1.000
_cell.length_c   1.000
_cell.angle_alpha   90.00
_cell.angle_beta   90.00
_cell.angle_gamma   90.00
#
_symmetry.space_group_name_H-M   'P 1'
#
loop_
_entity.id
_entity.type
_entity.pdbx_description
1 polymer ?
#
loop_
_entity_poly.entity_id
_entity_poly.type
_entity_poly.pdbx_seq_one_letter_code
_entity_poly.pdbx_strand_id
1 'polypeptide(L)'
;MGRRNGDPPGGQCKKSLEDFNKFMDDETKFRAQTTRVLDDIFGAAQRGHMAAPAFELYVSAYVKFFNAETEACGNWSFAHDRVSVGRPKLVKGLRKAINDNVDKFNRIQAEIIAGYKLPGKGEYFLHHELPSLLFEGHRFCEEVHTFEDQFYHPDVWLWNLQYDDEKKGEEKRWVIETDANGTNRDDSPVAPQQYGFGWTARPFHPKWKGHEALKDAFIHRMRADHIWGVKPLESHTAASTPSPSPLPSPPPLPPPPPPPPPPPPVEKKECRGLGDRHYVDRDHTADLISNQLCPEASRNGPMSKRYNERTPDNVEVKLNGPADFKPATRDCIRYLLEHIVDGGDGNNPPNPANFKGGGKMTVGEVTYEVQAQAIRQASEDGRRGGCDSTYKGVFNEYVVWGKGGAPDDWGSGLKQQLGGCALMSWSFDYGLGSDGREWTAKFRTGVFQRRCVGNAGKASGAPADFGCGGSGR
;
A
#
# COMPACT_ATOMS: atom_id res chain seq x y z
N MET A 1 16.36 39.76 2.56
CA MET A 1 15.66 38.45 2.51
C MET A 1 15.73 37.70 3.87
N GLY A 2 15.43 38.34 5.01
CA GLY A 2 15.77 37.77 6.34
C GLY A 2 14.64 37.62 7.37
N ARG A 3 13.35 37.71 7.00
CA ARG A 3 12.21 37.53 7.94
C ARG A 3 11.03 36.83 7.24
N ARG A 4 11.13 35.53 6.99
CA ARG A 4 10.01 34.70 6.48
C ARG A 4 9.96 33.31 7.14
N ASN A 5 10.32 33.22 8.42
CA ASN A 5 10.01 32.03 9.20
C ASN A 5 8.69 32.32 9.93
N GLY A 6 7.66 31.53 9.65
CA GLY A 6 6.26 31.76 10.03
C GLY A 6 5.95 31.71 11.54
N ASP A 7 6.96 31.69 12.39
CA ASP A 7 6.86 31.79 13.85
C ASP A 7 7.97 32.75 14.33
N PRO A 8 7.70 33.77 15.17
CA PRO A 8 8.76 34.58 15.77
C PRO A 8 9.82 33.69 16.44
N PRO A 9 11.10 34.08 16.47
CA PRO A 9 12.13 33.36 17.22
C PRO A 9 11.66 33.10 18.66
N GLY A 10 11.58 31.82 19.04
CA GLY A 10 11.09 31.40 20.36
C GLY A 10 9.57 31.14 20.45
N GLY A 11 8.86 31.13 19.33
CA GLY A 11 7.44 30.81 19.29
C GLY A 11 7.12 29.35 19.66
N GLN A 12 5.86 29.12 20.06
CA GLN A 12 5.41 27.84 20.61
C GLN A 12 5.51 26.70 19.59
N CYS A 13 5.28 26.97 18.29
CA CYS A 13 5.34 25.93 17.26
C CYS A 13 6.76 25.39 17.12
N LYS A 14 7.75 26.30 17.03
CA LYS A 14 9.16 25.90 17.01
C LYS A 14 9.54 25.09 18.25
N LYS A 15 9.15 25.57 19.45
CA LYS A 15 9.41 24.86 20.71
C LYS A 15 8.80 23.45 20.70
N SER A 16 7.56 23.30 20.25
CA SER A 16 6.89 22.00 20.16
C SER A 16 7.59 21.03 19.20
N LEU A 17 8.12 21.52 18.07
CA LEU A 17 8.91 20.68 17.15
C LEU A 17 10.25 20.24 17.76
N GLU A 18 10.90 21.12 18.53
CA GLU A 18 12.14 20.81 19.26
C GLU A 18 11.89 19.81 20.40
N ASP A 19 10.83 20.03 21.19
CA ASP A 19 10.41 19.15 22.28
C ASP A 19 10.05 17.76 21.76
N PHE A 20 9.33 17.68 20.62
CA PHE A 20 9.07 16.42 19.94
C PHE A 20 10.37 15.72 19.54
N ASN A 21 11.30 16.43 18.90
CA ASN A 21 12.57 15.83 18.49
C ASN A 21 13.36 15.28 19.67
N LYS A 22 13.45 16.06 20.77
CA LYS A 22 14.09 15.63 22.01
C LYS A 22 13.41 14.41 22.63
N PHE A 23 12.07 14.33 22.58
CA PHE A 23 11.33 13.17 23.06
C PHE A 23 11.63 11.92 22.21
N MET A 24 11.70 12.06 20.89
CA MET A 24 11.98 10.96 19.97
C MET A 24 13.43 10.46 20.05
N ASP A 25 14.40 11.35 20.30
CA ASP A 25 15.82 10.99 20.44
C ASP A 25 16.17 10.37 21.81
N ASP A 26 15.27 10.50 22.78
CA ASP A 26 15.44 9.91 24.10
C ASP A 26 15.03 8.44 24.06
N GLU A 27 16.02 7.56 23.90
CA GLU A 27 15.87 6.09 23.87
C GLU A 27 15.07 5.55 25.09
N THR A 28 15.15 6.23 26.23
CA THR A 28 14.43 5.85 27.46
C THR A 28 12.96 6.24 27.47
N LYS A 29 12.51 7.01 26.48
CA LYS A 29 11.13 7.46 26.32
C LYS A 29 10.43 6.71 25.21
N PHE A 30 10.43 7.25 23.98
CA PHE A 30 9.55 6.74 22.93
C PHE A 30 9.80 5.25 22.67
N ARG A 31 11.06 4.86 22.44
CA ARG A 31 11.41 3.45 22.19
C ARG A 31 11.03 2.56 23.36
N ALA A 32 11.44 2.90 24.58
CA ALA A 32 11.11 2.11 25.76
C ALA A 32 9.59 1.99 25.99
N GLN A 33 8.83 3.05 25.74
CA GLN A 33 7.37 3.06 25.85
C GLN A 33 6.72 2.19 24.78
N THR A 34 7.12 2.32 23.51
CA THR A 34 6.61 1.48 22.42
C THR A 34 6.96 0.01 22.64
N THR A 35 8.19 -0.31 23.03
CA THR A 35 8.58 -1.68 23.36
C THR A 35 7.73 -2.24 24.50
N ARG A 36 7.49 -1.46 25.57
CA ARG A 36 6.62 -1.88 26.67
C ARG A 36 5.18 -2.14 26.20
N VAL A 37 4.64 -1.30 25.31
CA VAL A 37 3.30 -1.53 24.74
C VAL A 37 3.27 -2.82 23.93
N LEU A 38 4.31 -3.12 23.15
CA LEU A 38 4.42 -4.40 22.45
C LEU A 38 4.50 -5.58 23.44
N ASP A 39 5.30 -5.45 24.51
CA ASP A 39 5.40 -6.47 25.58
C ASP A 39 4.04 -6.71 26.22
N ASP A 40 3.27 -5.65 26.49
CA ASP A 40 1.93 -5.73 27.09
C ASP A 40 0.94 -6.42 26.14
N ILE A 41 0.93 -6.06 24.85
CA ILE A 41 0.04 -6.67 23.85
C ILE A 41 0.35 -8.17 23.69
N PHE A 42 1.60 -8.53 23.46
CA PHE A 42 1.97 -9.94 23.31
C PHE A 42 1.85 -10.71 24.63
N GLY A 43 2.12 -10.07 25.76
CA GLY A 43 1.90 -10.65 27.08
C GLY A 43 0.42 -10.94 27.35
N ALA A 44 -0.49 -10.09 26.86
CA ALA A 44 -1.93 -10.35 26.90
C ALA A 44 -2.33 -11.51 25.98
N ALA A 45 -1.78 -11.56 24.75
CA ALA A 45 -2.03 -12.65 23.79
C ALA A 45 -1.50 -14.02 24.25
N GLN A 46 -0.63 -14.07 25.26
CA GLN A 46 -0.08 -15.31 25.83
C GLN A 46 -0.82 -15.84 27.06
N ARG A 47 -1.63 -15.01 27.73
CA ARG A 47 -2.13 -15.32 29.08
C ARG A 47 -3.65 -15.30 29.18
N GLY A 48 -4.15 -16.15 30.06
CA GLY A 48 -5.55 -16.17 30.46
C GLY A 48 -6.50 -16.56 29.33
N HIS A 49 -7.67 -15.93 29.29
CA HIS A 49 -8.73 -16.23 28.34
C HIS A 49 -8.50 -15.64 26.94
N MET A 50 -7.48 -14.78 26.78
CA MET A 50 -7.05 -14.22 25.49
C MET A 50 -5.83 -14.96 24.90
N ALA A 51 -5.39 -16.05 25.54
CA ALA A 51 -4.27 -16.84 25.06
C ALA A 51 -4.59 -17.40 23.67
N ALA A 52 -3.82 -16.97 22.67
CA ALA A 52 -3.96 -17.40 21.29
C ALA A 52 -2.73 -18.22 20.86
N PRO A 53 -2.92 -19.38 20.19
CA PRO A 53 -1.80 -20.18 19.69
C PRO A 53 -1.06 -19.49 18.53
N ALA A 54 -1.76 -18.62 17.79
CA ALA A 54 -1.23 -17.74 16.78
C ALA A 54 -1.81 -16.32 16.97
N PHE A 55 -1.00 -15.29 16.73
CA PHE A 55 -1.39 -13.89 16.93
C PHE A 55 -0.58 -12.98 16.02
N GLU A 56 -1.29 -12.12 15.28
CA GLU A 56 -0.67 -11.16 14.37
C GLU A 56 -1.00 -9.74 14.80
N LEU A 57 0.04 -8.92 14.94
CA LEU A 57 -0.09 -7.52 15.27
C LEU A 57 0.37 -6.67 14.08
N TYR A 58 -0.55 -5.88 13.53
CA TYR A 58 -0.26 -4.90 12.50
C TYR A 58 -0.19 -3.51 13.12
N VAL A 59 0.97 -2.88 13.05
CA VAL A 59 1.18 -1.54 13.62
C VAL A 59 1.23 -0.52 12.50
N SER A 60 0.24 0.37 12.46
CA SER A 60 0.22 1.49 11.51
C SER A 60 1.20 2.59 11.91
N ALA A 61 1.94 3.09 10.92
CA ALA A 61 2.63 4.37 11.00
C ALA A 61 1.69 5.55 10.71
N TYR A 62 2.19 6.78 10.88
CA TYR A 62 1.47 7.99 10.53
C TYR A 62 1.67 8.38 9.06
N VAL A 63 0.69 9.07 8.49
CA VAL A 63 0.80 9.67 7.15
C VAL A 63 1.42 11.06 7.24
N LYS A 64 2.13 11.49 6.20
CA LYS A 64 2.54 12.90 6.07
C LYS A 64 1.32 13.79 5.93
N PHE A 65 1.37 14.96 6.56
CA PHE A 65 0.20 15.85 6.59
C PHE A 65 0.16 16.83 5.42
N PHE A 66 1.33 17.22 4.93
CA PHE A 66 1.44 18.25 3.89
C PHE A 66 2.17 17.70 2.67
N ASN A 67 1.84 18.18 1.49
CA ASN A 67 2.83 18.25 0.43
C ASN A 67 3.80 19.38 0.78
N ALA A 68 5.04 19.02 1.11
CA ALA A 68 6.08 19.97 1.52
C ALA A 68 6.85 20.57 0.33
N GLU A 69 6.56 20.17 -0.91
CA GLU A 69 7.34 20.61 -2.07
C GLU A 69 6.74 21.83 -2.79
N THR A 70 5.42 22.02 -2.69
CA THR A 70 4.69 23.07 -3.40
C THR A 70 4.90 24.45 -2.79
N GLU A 71 4.69 25.52 -3.56
CA GLU A 71 4.73 26.90 -3.04
C GLU A 71 3.34 27.45 -2.65
N ALA A 72 2.26 26.84 -3.14
CA ALA A 72 0.88 27.34 -3.03
C ALA A 72 0.45 27.67 -1.58
N CYS A 73 0.89 26.85 -0.62
CA CYS A 73 0.55 27.00 0.79
C CYS A 73 1.32 28.06 1.57
N GLY A 74 2.34 28.69 1.00
CA GLY A 74 3.26 29.54 1.75
C GLY A 74 2.58 30.69 2.52
N ASN A 75 1.43 31.15 2.01
CA ASN A 75 0.64 32.24 2.59
C ASN A 75 -0.64 31.76 3.31
N TRP A 76 -0.86 30.46 3.41
CA TRP A 76 -2.03 29.88 4.07
C TRP A 76 -1.74 29.56 5.53
N SER A 77 -2.77 29.54 6.36
CA SER A 77 -2.70 29.00 7.71
C SER A 77 -3.39 27.66 7.77
N PHE A 78 -3.00 26.83 8.74
CA PHE A 78 -3.66 25.54 8.97
C PHE A 78 -5.09 25.69 9.49
N ALA A 79 -5.35 26.79 10.20
CA ALA A 79 -6.69 27.19 10.61
C ALA A 79 -7.32 28.08 9.54
N HIS A 80 -8.64 27.97 9.40
CA HIS A 80 -9.42 28.91 8.59
C HIS A 80 -9.26 30.33 9.16
N ASP A 81 -9.25 31.33 8.28
CA ASP A 81 -9.01 32.75 8.57
C ASP A 81 -9.93 33.39 9.63
N ARG A 82 -11.08 32.79 9.90
CA ARG A 82 -12.03 33.22 10.94
C ARG A 82 -11.61 32.86 12.37
N VAL A 83 -10.72 31.87 12.54
CA VAL A 83 -10.37 31.30 13.86
C VAL A 83 -8.92 31.59 14.24
N SER A 84 -8.06 31.85 13.27
CA SER A 84 -6.68 32.28 13.50
C SER A 84 -6.44 33.61 12.83
N VAL A 85 -5.56 34.42 13.41
CA VAL A 85 -4.96 35.62 12.79
C VAL A 85 -4.07 35.28 11.58
N GLY A 86 -4.36 34.17 10.90
CA GLY A 86 -3.61 33.63 9.78
C GLY A 86 -2.21 33.12 10.17
N ARG A 87 -2.00 32.63 11.40
CA ARG A 87 -0.67 32.16 11.87
C ARG A 87 -0.73 30.81 12.61
N PRO A 88 0.35 30.01 12.58
CA PRO A 88 1.53 30.19 11.72
C PRO A 88 1.16 29.96 10.25
N LYS A 89 1.92 30.58 9.36
CA LYS A 89 1.80 30.33 7.92
C LYS A 89 2.45 28.99 7.58
N LEU A 90 1.84 28.22 6.69
CA LEU A 90 2.32 26.93 6.18
C LEU A 90 3.45 27.12 5.16
N VAL A 91 4.45 27.94 5.51
CA VAL A 91 5.67 28.12 4.72
C VAL A 91 6.36 26.77 4.51
N LYS A 92 7.05 26.62 3.37
CA LYS A 92 7.69 25.37 2.94
C LYS A 92 8.55 24.74 4.05
N GLY A 93 9.37 25.55 4.72
CA GLY A 93 10.21 25.09 5.82
C GLY A 93 9.44 24.51 7.01
N LEU A 94 8.29 25.09 7.37
CA LEU A 94 7.45 24.57 8.47
C LEU A 94 6.79 23.24 8.09
N ARG A 95 6.21 23.16 6.89
CA ARG A 95 5.61 21.92 6.36
C ARG A 95 6.64 20.79 6.33
N LYS A 96 7.84 21.09 5.82
CA LYS A 96 8.95 20.14 5.80
C LYS A 96 9.32 19.69 7.22
N ALA A 97 9.49 20.61 8.16
CA ALA A 97 9.84 20.26 9.54
C ALA A 97 8.79 19.37 10.22
N ILE A 98 7.49 19.59 9.98
CA ILE A 98 6.43 18.74 10.51
C ILE A 98 6.48 17.34 9.85
N ASN A 99 6.61 17.26 8.53
CA ASN A 99 6.72 15.99 7.83
C ASN A 99 8.00 15.21 8.21
N ASP A 100 9.12 15.90 8.41
CA ASP A 100 10.38 15.30 8.87
C ASP A 100 10.21 14.66 10.26
N ASN A 101 9.40 15.28 11.15
CA ASN A 101 9.05 14.72 12.44
C ASN A 101 8.17 13.46 12.31
N VAL A 102 7.21 13.45 11.37
CA VAL A 102 6.42 12.25 11.04
C VAL A 102 7.33 11.14 10.50
N ASP A 103 8.25 11.45 9.59
CA ASP A 103 9.21 10.49 9.05
C ASP A 103 10.14 9.94 10.14
N LYS A 104 10.55 10.78 11.09
CA LYS A 104 11.34 10.36 12.25
C LYS A 104 10.55 9.39 13.13
N PHE A 105 9.28 9.69 13.42
CA PHE A 105 8.40 8.78 14.15
C PHE A 105 8.29 7.43 13.46
N ASN A 106 7.90 7.44 12.18
CA ASN A 106 7.67 6.23 11.40
C ASN A 106 8.95 5.39 11.30
N ARG A 107 10.11 6.03 11.11
CA ARG A 107 11.40 5.34 11.06
C ARG A 107 11.76 4.68 12.40
N ILE A 108 11.62 5.41 13.51
CA ILE A 108 11.94 4.84 14.84
C ILE A 108 10.97 3.71 15.18
N GLN A 109 9.68 3.84 14.86
CA GLN A 109 8.69 2.78 15.02
C GLN A 109 9.06 1.53 14.19
N ALA A 110 9.44 1.72 12.92
CA ALA A 110 9.91 0.63 12.05
C ALA A 110 11.14 -0.09 12.65
N GLU A 111 12.11 0.67 13.15
CA GLU A 111 13.33 0.12 13.76
C GLU A 111 13.02 -0.68 15.03
N ILE A 112 12.10 -0.19 15.89
CA ILE A 112 11.66 -0.93 17.08
C ILE A 112 11.01 -2.25 16.67
N ILE A 113 10.06 -2.20 15.73
CA ILE A 113 9.33 -3.38 15.25
C ILE A 113 10.28 -4.40 14.64
N ALA A 114 11.18 -3.97 13.75
CA ALA A 114 12.15 -4.85 13.11
C ALA A 114 13.14 -5.48 14.11
N GLY A 115 13.46 -4.77 15.20
CA GLY A 115 14.34 -5.27 16.27
C GLY A 115 13.62 -6.00 17.41
N TYR A 116 12.28 -6.04 17.41
CA TYR A 116 11.50 -6.55 18.52
C TYR A 116 11.59 -8.08 18.60
N LYS A 117 11.89 -8.59 19.81
CA LYS A 117 11.99 -10.03 20.06
C LYS A 117 10.64 -10.55 20.51
N LEU A 118 9.93 -11.23 19.61
CA LEU A 118 8.64 -11.83 19.91
C LEU A 118 8.75 -12.84 21.07
N PRO A 119 7.83 -12.80 22.05
CA PRO A 119 7.90 -13.68 23.20
C PRO A 119 7.30 -15.07 22.89
N GLY A 120 7.86 -16.11 23.53
CA GLY A 120 7.22 -17.43 23.63
C GLY A 120 7.52 -18.42 22.50
N LYS A 121 6.69 -19.47 22.43
CA LYS A 121 6.76 -20.56 21.42
C LYS A 121 5.58 -20.55 20.43
N GLY A 122 4.71 -19.53 20.50
CA GLY A 122 3.55 -19.40 19.63
C GLY A 122 3.92 -18.88 18.24
N GLU A 123 3.00 -19.02 17.28
CA GLU A 123 3.14 -18.47 15.93
C GLU A 123 2.72 -17.00 15.93
N TYR A 124 3.64 -16.14 16.38
CA TYR A 124 3.38 -14.71 16.51
C TYR A 124 4.08 -13.93 15.40
N PHE A 125 3.41 -12.90 14.91
CA PHE A 125 3.90 -12.04 13.84
C PHE A 125 3.67 -10.57 14.21
N LEU A 126 4.62 -9.72 13.83
CA LEU A 126 4.58 -8.29 14.04
C LEU A 126 4.91 -7.59 12.73
N HIS A 127 3.95 -6.80 12.24
CA HIS A 127 4.01 -6.11 10.96
C HIS A 127 4.01 -4.60 11.17
N HIS A 128 4.63 -3.89 10.23
CA HIS A 128 4.69 -2.44 10.23
C HIS A 128 4.16 -1.88 8.91
N GLU A 129 3.07 -1.12 8.98
CA GLU A 129 2.42 -0.56 7.81
C GLU A 129 2.78 0.92 7.62
N LEU A 130 3.21 1.29 6.41
CA LEU A 130 3.60 2.66 6.05
C LEU A 130 2.57 3.30 5.10
N PRO A 131 1.47 3.86 5.63
CA PRO A 131 0.37 4.32 4.78
C PRO A 131 0.62 5.66 4.07
N SER A 132 1.75 6.34 4.32
CA SER A 132 1.93 7.71 3.82
C SER A 132 1.85 7.83 2.29
N LEU A 133 2.18 6.78 1.55
CA LEU A 133 2.08 6.78 0.08
C LEU A 133 0.63 6.76 -0.40
N LEU A 134 -0.30 6.21 0.39
CA LEU A 134 -1.73 6.19 0.07
C LEU A 134 -2.32 7.61 0.03
N PHE A 135 -1.68 8.58 0.68
CA PHE A 135 -2.17 9.95 0.81
C PHE A 135 -1.52 10.92 -0.19
N GLU A 136 -0.64 10.46 -1.08
CA GLU A 136 -0.07 11.33 -2.13
C GLU A 136 -1.20 11.87 -3.03
N GLY A 137 -1.22 13.18 -3.25
CA GLY A 137 -2.31 13.84 -3.98
C GLY A 137 -3.56 14.14 -3.15
N HIS A 138 -3.58 13.72 -1.87
CA HIS A 138 -4.73 13.86 -0.97
C HIS A 138 -4.40 14.60 0.34
N ARG A 139 -3.19 15.16 0.46
CA ARG A 139 -2.74 15.92 1.64
C ARG A 139 -3.16 17.38 1.57
N PHE A 140 -2.88 18.12 2.63
CA PHE A 140 -2.86 19.57 2.55
C PHE A 140 -1.76 20.02 1.59
N CYS A 141 -1.96 21.16 0.94
CA CYS A 141 -0.96 21.79 0.07
C CYS A 141 -0.60 21.06 -1.22
N GLU A 142 -1.41 20.11 -1.67
CA GLU A 142 -1.27 19.57 -3.03
C GLU A 142 -1.57 20.66 -4.07
N GLU A 143 -0.88 20.64 -5.22
CA GLU A 143 -0.94 21.73 -6.21
C GLU A 143 -2.34 21.97 -6.78
N VAL A 144 -3.19 20.94 -6.77
CA VAL A 144 -4.55 20.96 -7.30
C VAL A 144 -5.58 21.56 -6.35
N HIS A 145 -5.21 21.82 -5.10
CA HIS A 145 -6.14 22.33 -4.09
C HIS A 145 -5.97 23.83 -3.89
N THR A 146 -7.11 24.54 -3.78
CA THR A 146 -7.17 25.93 -3.32
C THR A 146 -7.06 26.03 -1.80
N PHE A 147 -7.05 27.27 -1.28
CA PHE A 147 -7.08 27.48 0.18
C PHE A 147 -8.33 26.83 0.78
N GLU A 148 -9.50 27.10 0.19
CA GLU A 148 -10.80 26.61 0.60
C GLU A 148 -10.93 25.09 0.47
N ASP A 149 -10.35 24.50 -0.59
CA ASP A 149 -10.45 23.05 -0.83
C ASP A 149 -9.85 22.22 0.32
N GLN A 150 -8.81 22.72 0.97
CA GLN A 150 -8.19 22.00 2.08
C GLN A 150 -9.14 21.77 3.26
N PHE A 151 -10.13 22.64 3.43
CA PHE A 151 -11.15 22.50 4.46
C PHE A 151 -12.25 21.58 3.99
N TYR A 152 -12.79 21.83 2.79
CA TYR A 152 -14.09 21.29 2.40
C TYR A 152 -14.04 20.22 1.30
N HIS A 153 -12.94 20.11 0.56
CA HIS A 153 -12.89 19.19 -0.59
C HIS A 153 -12.77 17.73 -0.11
N PRO A 154 -13.53 16.79 -0.73
CA PRO A 154 -13.51 15.38 -0.36
C PRO A 154 -12.17 14.70 -0.68
N ASP A 155 -11.43 15.21 -1.66
CA ASP A 155 -10.13 14.65 -2.05
C ASP A 155 -8.98 15.06 -1.10
N VAL A 156 -9.23 15.97 -0.15
CA VAL A 156 -8.30 16.24 0.94
C VAL A 156 -8.64 15.31 2.09
N TRP A 157 -7.85 14.26 2.26
CA TRP A 157 -8.16 13.12 3.13
C TRP A 157 -7.78 13.34 4.59
N LEU A 158 -7.35 14.53 4.98
CA LEU A 158 -7.01 14.85 6.35
C LEU A 158 -7.92 15.97 6.85
N TRP A 159 -8.36 15.86 8.10
CA TRP A 159 -9.05 16.94 8.80
C TRP A 159 -8.06 18.05 9.11
N ASN A 160 -8.43 19.29 8.84
CA ASN A 160 -7.69 20.46 9.31
C ASN A 160 -8.37 21.09 10.52
N LEU A 161 -7.90 22.27 10.92
CA LEU A 161 -8.52 23.04 12.00
C LEU A 161 -9.70 23.87 11.45
N GLN A 162 -10.78 23.17 11.09
CA GLN A 162 -12.07 23.74 10.72
C GLN A 162 -13.05 23.66 11.91
N TYR A 163 -13.88 24.69 12.12
CA TYR A 163 -15.01 24.62 13.05
C TYR A 163 -16.20 23.91 12.37
N ASP A 164 -17.02 23.17 13.12
CA ASP A 164 -18.23 22.52 12.59
C ASP A 164 -19.13 23.52 11.84
N ASP A 165 -19.64 23.07 10.67
CA ASP A 165 -20.82 23.59 9.97
C ASP A 165 -20.82 25.03 9.41
N GLU A 166 -19.72 25.54 8.85
CA GLU A 166 -19.79 26.77 8.04
C GLU A 166 -20.57 26.60 6.73
N LYS A 167 -20.65 25.37 6.20
CA LYS A 167 -21.59 24.99 5.14
C LYS A 167 -22.66 24.05 5.70
N LYS A 168 -23.70 24.63 6.31
CA LYS A 168 -24.93 23.90 6.65
C LYS A 168 -25.51 23.27 5.39
N GLY A 169 -25.35 21.97 5.17
CA GLY A 169 -26.20 21.29 4.19
C GLY A 169 -25.75 19.96 3.59
N GLU A 170 -24.46 19.60 3.54
CA GLU A 170 -24.06 18.51 2.62
C GLU A 170 -23.19 17.38 3.17
N GLU A 171 -22.66 17.46 4.39
CA GLU A 171 -21.98 16.30 4.95
C GLU A 171 -23.00 15.29 5.50
N LYS A 172 -23.44 14.37 4.62
CA LYS A 172 -24.11 13.14 5.05
C LYS A 172 -23.17 12.39 6.00
N ARG A 173 -23.52 12.40 7.28
CA ARG A 173 -22.78 11.71 8.34
C ARG A 173 -23.17 10.23 8.32
N TRP A 174 -22.19 9.34 8.33
CA TRP A 174 -22.40 7.89 8.41
C TRP A 174 -21.96 7.39 9.78
N VAL A 175 -22.83 6.64 10.45
CA VAL A 175 -22.49 5.88 11.65
C VAL A 175 -22.24 4.44 11.22
N ILE A 176 -21.10 3.88 11.61
CA ILE A 176 -20.88 2.44 11.49
C ILE A 176 -21.59 1.80 12.69
N GLU A 177 -22.75 1.20 12.47
CA GLU A 177 -23.38 0.36 13.46
C GLU A 177 -22.91 -1.09 13.27
N THR A 178 -22.18 -1.61 14.25
CA THR A 178 -21.91 -3.05 14.34
C THR A 178 -23.11 -3.73 14.98
N ASP A 179 -23.80 -4.59 14.22
CA ASP A 179 -24.77 -5.51 14.78
C ASP A 179 -24.21 -6.95 14.85
N ALA A 180 -25.03 -7.87 15.34
CA ALA A 180 -24.65 -9.27 15.55
C ALA A 180 -24.28 -10.03 14.27
N ASN A 181 -24.57 -9.48 13.08
CA ASN A 181 -24.28 -10.07 11.78
C ASN A 181 -23.14 -9.37 11.02
N GLY A 182 -22.58 -8.29 11.56
CA GLY A 182 -21.46 -7.55 10.98
C GLY A 182 -21.63 -6.04 11.05
N THR A 183 -20.72 -5.30 10.43
CA THR A 183 -20.82 -3.86 10.25
C THR A 183 -21.90 -3.53 9.22
N ASN A 184 -23.06 -3.07 9.70
CA ASN A 184 -24.11 -2.55 8.84
C ASN A 184 -23.97 -1.04 8.67
N ARG A 185 -24.24 -0.58 7.45
CA ARG A 185 -24.22 0.83 7.10
C ARG A 185 -25.59 1.40 7.44
N ASP A 186 -25.67 2.19 8.52
CA ASP A 186 -26.88 2.95 8.80
C ASP A 186 -26.75 4.35 8.18
N ASP A 187 -27.70 4.66 7.30
CA ASP A 187 -27.80 5.92 6.57
C ASP A 187 -28.61 6.98 7.35
N SER A 188 -28.91 6.72 8.63
CA SER A 188 -29.75 7.57 9.47
C SER A 188 -29.06 8.84 9.98
N PRO A 189 -29.73 10.00 9.97
CA PRO A 189 -29.20 11.26 10.50
C PRO A 189 -29.21 11.25 12.03
N VAL A 190 -28.07 10.91 12.66
CA VAL A 190 -27.91 10.98 14.13
C VAL A 190 -27.40 12.37 14.54
N ALA A 191 -28.09 13.00 15.49
CA ALA A 191 -27.69 14.26 16.12
C ALA A 191 -26.31 14.12 16.80
N PRO A 192 -25.43 15.14 16.74
CA PRO A 192 -24.08 15.07 17.29
C PRO A 192 -24.10 14.87 18.82
N GLN A 193 -23.90 13.63 19.28
CA GLN A 193 -23.31 13.40 20.60
C GLN A 193 -21.79 13.46 20.46
N GLN A 194 -21.27 14.70 20.34
CA GLN A 194 -19.85 14.95 20.58
C GLN A 194 -19.61 14.88 22.10
N TYR A 195 -19.28 13.70 22.61
CA TYR A 195 -18.80 13.59 23.99
C TYR A 195 -17.38 14.18 24.10
N GLY A 196 -17.30 15.41 24.61
CA GLY A 196 -16.19 15.92 25.41
C GLY A 196 -14.94 16.50 24.73
N PHE A 197 -14.59 16.10 23.49
CA PHE A 197 -13.36 16.59 22.82
C PHE A 197 -13.55 17.20 21.42
N GLY A 198 -14.79 17.36 20.95
CA GLY A 198 -15.19 18.24 19.85
C GLY A 198 -14.44 18.11 18.51
N TRP A 199 -14.75 18.99 17.58
CA TRP A 199 -14.01 19.23 16.32
C TRP A 199 -12.51 19.52 16.56
N THR A 200 -12.12 19.95 17.77
CA THR A 200 -10.74 20.30 18.14
C THR A 200 -9.77 19.13 18.19
N ALA A 201 -10.25 17.89 18.34
CA ALA A 201 -9.38 16.70 18.38
C ALA A 201 -9.15 16.07 16.99
N ARG A 202 -9.88 16.50 15.97
CA ARG A 202 -9.79 15.94 14.60
C ARG A 202 -8.57 16.36 13.78
N PRO A 203 -7.92 17.53 13.97
CA PRO A 203 -6.87 17.94 13.06
C PRO A 203 -5.80 16.86 12.86
N PHE A 204 -5.36 16.72 11.61
CA PHE A 204 -4.43 15.70 11.12
C PHE A 204 -4.93 14.24 11.15
N HIS A 205 -6.18 13.98 11.52
CA HIS A 205 -6.76 12.65 11.38
C HIS A 205 -7.30 12.43 9.97
N PRO A 206 -7.31 11.18 9.47
CA PRO A 206 -7.96 10.86 8.21
C PRO A 206 -9.45 11.24 8.20
N LYS A 207 -9.91 11.79 7.07
CA LYS A 207 -11.33 11.84 6.70
C LYS A 207 -11.79 10.45 6.26
N TRP A 208 -13.06 10.32 5.90
CA TRP A 208 -13.64 9.07 5.42
C TRP A 208 -12.81 8.39 4.33
N LYS A 209 -12.48 9.10 3.24
CA LYS A 209 -11.71 8.52 2.13
C LYS A 209 -10.29 8.10 2.53
N GLY A 210 -9.66 8.85 3.43
CA GLY A 210 -8.39 8.43 4.04
C GLY A 210 -8.52 7.16 4.87
N HIS A 211 -9.57 7.04 5.70
CA HIS A 211 -9.85 5.80 6.44
C HIS A 211 -10.19 4.63 5.53
N GLU A 212 -10.93 4.85 4.45
CA GLU A 212 -11.25 3.83 3.45
C GLU A 212 -9.97 3.30 2.79
N ALA A 213 -9.06 4.19 2.36
CA ALA A 213 -7.77 3.81 1.79
C ALA A 213 -6.90 3.04 2.79
N LEU A 214 -6.83 3.48 4.05
CA LEU A 214 -6.13 2.75 5.12
C LEU A 214 -6.72 1.35 5.30
N LYS A 215 -8.04 1.26 5.48
CA LYS A 215 -8.76 -0.01 5.67
C LYS A 215 -8.51 -0.97 4.50
N ASP A 216 -8.58 -0.49 3.26
CA ASP A 216 -8.34 -1.32 2.08
C ASP A 216 -6.89 -1.82 2.02
N ALA A 217 -5.91 -0.98 2.38
CA ALA A 217 -4.51 -1.37 2.47
C ALA A 217 -4.26 -2.44 3.56
N PHE A 218 -4.83 -2.27 4.76
CA PHE A 218 -4.73 -3.27 5.83
C PHE A 218 -5.36 -4.60 5.42
N ILE A 219 -6.56 -4.57 4.85
CA ILE A 219 -7.24 -5.78 4.39
C ILE A 219 -6.42 -6.46 3.29
N HIS A 220 -5.85 -5.70 2.36
CA HIS A 220 -4.98 -6.23 1.32
C HIS A 220 -3.76 -6.92 1.92
N ARG A 221 -3.07 -6.28 2.87
CA ARG A 221 -1.94 -6.86 3.59
C ARG A 221 -2.32 -8.15 4.31
N MET A 222 -3.38 -8.14 5.10
CA MET A 222 -3.85 -9.33 5.83
C MET A 222 -4.22 -10.49 4.90
N ARG A 223 -4.66 -10.21 3.66
CA ARG A 223 -4.86 -11.26 2.65
C ARG A 223 -3.55 -11.83 2.14
N ALA A 224 -2.56 -10.98 1.87
CA ALA A 224 -1.23 -11.38 1.43
C ALA A 224 -0.52 -12.23 2.49
N ASP A 225 -0.72 -11.90 3.77
CA ASP A 225 -0.21 -12.67 4.90
C ASP A 225 -1.08 -13.91 5.24
N HIS A 226 -2.10 -14.20 4.41
CA HIS A 226 -3.00 -15.37 4.55
C HIS A 226 -3.72 -15.49 5.90
N ILE A 227 -4.12 -14.35 6.48
CA ILE A 227 -4.87 -14.33 7.74
C ILE A 227 -6.20 -15.05 7.60
N TRP A 228 -6.41 -16.06 8.45
CA TRP A 228 -7.64 -16.85 8.46
C TRP A 228 -8.87 -15.97 8.72
N GLY A 229 -9.90 -16.13 7.89
CA GLY A 229 -11.17 -15.39 7.99
C GLY A 229 -11.22 -14.09 7.17
N VAL A 230 -10.10 -13.59 6.65
CA VAL A 230 -10.08 -12.43 5.75
C VAL A 230 -10.44 -12.90 4.34
N LYS A 231 -11.71 -12.76 3.97
CA LYS A 231 -12.21 -13.21 2.65
C LYS A 231 -11.51 -12.46 1.51
N PRO A 232 -11.21 -13.12 0.37
CA PRO A 232 -10.82 -12.43 -0.86
C PRO A 232 -11.87 -11.38 -1.23
N LEU A 233 -11.46 -10.24 -1.79
CA LEU A 233 -12.42 -9.23 -2.27
C LEU A 233 -13.25 -9.91 -3.35
N GLU A 234 -14.56 -10.06 -3.16
CA GLU A 234 -15.43 -10.38 -4.29
C GLU A 234 -15.25 -9.25 -5.31
N SER A 235 -15.03 -9.62 -6.57
CA SER A 235 -14.70 -8.68 -7.64
C SER A 235 -15.87 -7.72 -7.88
N HIS A 236 -15.94 -6.65 -7.10
CA HIS A 236 -16.82 -5.54 -7.41
C HIS A 236 -16.22 -4.81 -8.61
N THR A 237 -16.86 -4.99 -9.76
CA THR A 237 -16.64 -4.23 -10.99
C THR A 237 -16.49 -2.74 -10.67
N ALA A 238 -15.27 -2.22 -10.75
CA ALA A 238 -14.95 -0.82 -10.52
C ALA A 238 -15.57 0.04 -11.65
N ALA A 239 -16.43 0.98 -11.27
CA ALA A 239 -16.97 1.98 -12.18
C ALA A 239 -15.91 3.05 -12.47
N SER A 240 -15.71 3.34 -13.76
CA SER A 240 -14.73 4.27 -14.30
C SER A 240 -15.06 5.74 -13.95
N THR A 241 -14.10 6.46 -13.39
CA THR A 241 -14.16 7.92 -13.14
C THR A 241 -13.59 8.70 -14.34
N PRO A 242 -14.17 9.83 -14.77
CA PRO A 242 -13.70 10.58 -15.94
C PRO A 242 -12.54 11.54 -15.63
N SER A 243 -11.70 11.75 -16.66
CA SER A 243 -10.46 12.55 -16.66
C SER A 243 -10.72 14.07 -16.79
N PRO A 244 -9.93 14.98 -16.17
CA PRO A 244 -10.13 16.42 -16.26
C PRO A 244 -9.46 17.09 -17.48
N SER A 245 -10.13 18.12 -18.03
CA SER A 245 -9.72 18.95 -19.18
C SER A 245 -8.64 20.01 -18.84
N PRO A 246 -7.89 20.53 -19.84
CA PRO A 246 -6.75 21.43 -19.62
C PRO A 246 -7.12 22.93 -19.51
N LEU A 247 -6.33 23.71 -18.75
CA LEU A 247 -6.43 25.17 -18.59
C LEU A 247 -5.44 25.96 -19.49
N PRO A 248 -5.71 27.26 -19.79
CA PRO A 248 -4.91 28.10 -20.69
C PRO A 248 -3.83 28.97 -20.00
N SER A 249 -2.88 29.49 -20.80
CA SER A 249 -1.63 30.19 -20.41
C SER A 249 -1.76 31.73 -20.16
N PRO A 250 -0.76 32.40 -19.52
CA PRO A 250 -0.86 33.73 -18.90
C PRO A 250 -0.04 34.87 -19.58
N PRO A 251 -0.20 36.16 -19.19
CA PRO A 251 0.80 37.24 -19.42
C PRO A 251 1.14 38.08 -18.14
N PRO A 252 2.08 39.06 -18.18
CA PRO A 252 3.49 39.07 -18.57
C PRO A 252 4.46 39.40 -17.39
N LEU A 253 5.78 39.30 -17.66
CA LEU A 253 6.92 39.22 -16.71
C LEU A 253 7.41 40.54 -16.07
N PRO A 254 7.90 40.49 -14.80
CA PRO A 254 8.82 41.46 -14.20
C PRO A 254 10.27 40.89 -14.09
N PRO A 255 11.16 41.49 -13.27
CA PRO A 255 12.51 42.03 -13.57
C PRO A 255 13.59 40.99 -13.94
N PRO A 256 14.82 41.41 -14.34
CA PRO A 256 15.80 40.53 -14.98
C PRO A 256 16.14 39.30 -14.14
N PRO A 257 16.14 38.11 -14.77
CA PRO A 257 16.17 36.85 -14.05
C PRO A 257 17.55 36.57 -13.46
N PRO A 258 17.61 35.91 -12.29
CA PRO A 258 18.81 35.22 -11.85
C PRO A 258 19.29 34.27 -12.96
N PRO A 259 20.59 33.91 -12.99
CA PRO A 259 21.11 32.96 -13.97
C PRO A 259 20.18 31.75 -14.05
N PRO A 260 19.78 31.34 -15.27
CA PRO A 260 18.77 30.32 -15.43
C PRO A 260 19.18 29.09 -14.64
N PRO A 261 18.28 28.52 -13.82
CA PRO A 261 18.56 27.26 -13.15
C PRO A 261 19.00 26.24 -14.21
N PRO A 262 19.96 25.36 -13.88
CA PRO A 262 20.35 24.29 -14.79
C PRO A 262 19.08 23.58 -15.27
N PRO A 263 19.00 23.24 -16.58
CA PRO A 263 17.80 22.62 -17.13
C PRO A 263 17.46 21.37 -16.32
N PRO A 264 16.16 21.13 -16.05
CA PRO A 264 15.75 19.94 -15.33
C PRO A 264 16.29 18.69 -16.04
N PRO A 265 16.66 17.64 -15.29
CA PRO A 265 17.12 16.39 -15.87
C PRO A 265 16.10 15.91 -16.91
N VAL A 266 16.57 15.56 -18.10
CA VAL A 266 15.70 15.01 -19.15
C VAL A 266 15.23 13.64 -18.68
N GLU A 267 13.92 13.51 -18.52
CA GLU A 267 13.26 12.25 -18.19
C GLU A 267 12.88 11.51 -19.47
N LYS A 268 13.27 10.24 -19.60
CA LYS A 268 12.92 9.38 -20.73
C LYS A 268 12.34 8.07 -20.23
N LYS A 269 11.14 7.73 -20.69
CA LYS A 269 10.41 6.50 -20.33
C LYS A 269 10.23 5.58 -21.54
N GLU A 270 10.43 4.29 -21.32
CA GLU A 270 10.25 3.22 -22.30
C GLU A 270 9.47 2.08 -21.64
N CYS A 271 8.31 1.73 -22.19
CA CYS A 271 7.47 0.63 -21.67
C CYS A 271 7.64 -0.60 -22.54
N ARG A 272 7.68 -1.79 -21.93
CA ARG A 272 7.91 -3.04 -22.67
C ARG A 272 6.64 -3.56 -23.36
N GLY A 273 5.46 -3.28 -22.80
CA GLY A 273 4.23 -3.90 -23.26
C GLY A 273 4.10 -5.34 -22.77
N LEU A 274 2.98 -5.99 -23.11
CA LEU A 274 2.71 -7.40 -22.81
C LEU A 274 2.88 -8.32 -24.04
N GLY A 275 3.17 -7.76 -25.21
CA GLY A 275 3.09 -8.46 -26.50
C GLY A 275 4.13 -9.57 -26.68
N ASP A 276 5.23 -9.55 -25.92
CA ASP A 276 6.26 -10.59 -25.97
C ASP A 276 6.07 -11.70 -24.92
N ARG A 277 4.94 -11.68 -24.20
CA ARG A 277 4.58 -12.63 -23.13
C ARG A 277 5.57 -12.66 -21.96
N HIS A 278 6.30 -11.56 -21.74
CA HIS A 278 7.07 -11.38 -20.51
C HIS A 278 6.33 -10.39 -19.64
N TYR A 279 5.69 -10.88 -18.59
CA TYR A 279 5.00 -10.03 -17.63
C TYR A 279 5.00 -10.67 -16.25
N VAL A 280 4.78 -9.83 -15.24
CA VAL A 280 4.71 -10.22 -13.84
C VAL A 280 3.40 -9.73 -13.22
N ASP A 281 3.05 -10.34 -12.09
CA ASP A 281 1.99 -9.82 -11.24
C ASP A 281 2.36 -8.43 -10.68
N ARG A 282 1.42 -7.49 -10.77
CA ARG A 282 1.63 -6.10 -10.34
C ARG A 282 1.90 -6.00 -8.85
N ASP A 283 1.09 -6.67 -8.04
CA ASP A 283 1.11 -6.46 -6.58
C ASP A 283 2.33 -7.11 -5.97
N HIS A 284 2.71 -8.29 -6.46
CA HIS A 284 3.95 -8.94 -6.05
C HIS A 284 5.17 -8.06 -6.41
N THR A 285 5.22 -7.53 -7.63
CA THR A 285 6.32 -6.66 -8.05
C THR A 285 6.38 -5.36 -7.23
N ALA A 286 5.22 -4.80 -6.89
CA ALA A 286 5.11 -3.61 -6.05
C ALA A 286 5.65 -3.85 -4.62
N ASP A 287 5.34 -5.00 -4.02
CA ASP A 287 5.86 -5.40 -2.71
C ASP A 287 7.39 -5.52 -2.72
N LEU A 288 7.94 -6.25 -3.71
CA LEU A 288 9.39 -6.41 -3.87
C LEU A 288 10.12 -5.06 -4.01
N ILE A 289 9.59 -4.15 -4.82
CA ILE A 289 10.17 -2.82 -5.02
C ILE A 289 10.12 -2.01 -3.72
N SER A 290 8.94 -1.93 -3.10
CA SER A 290 8.68 -1.02 -1.98
C SER A 290 9.33 -1.49 -0.68
N ASN A 291 9.27 -2.79 -0.42
CA ASN A 291 9.64 -3.37 0.88
C ASN A 291 11.04 -3.99 0.88
N GLN A 292 11.62 -4.28 -0.29
CA GLN A 292 12.94 -4.92 -0.36
C GLN A 292 13.95 -4.06 -1.13
N LEU A 293 13.73 -3.83 -2.43
CA LEU A 293 14.74 -3.23 -3.30
C LEU A 293 15.04 -1.76 -2.95
N CYS A 294 14.03 -0.90 -2.91
CA CYS A 294 14.24 0.53 -2.69
C CYS A 294 14.82 0.87 -1.31
N PRO A 295 14.41 0.23 -0.21
CA PRO A 295 15.08 0.37 1.07
C PRO A 295 16.57 0.01 1.01
N GLU A 296 16.95 -1.01 0.23
CA GLU A 296 18.35 -1.40 0.09
C GLU A 296 19.15 -0.47 -0.82
N ALA A 297 18.57 -0.09 -1.96
CA ALA A 297 19.16 0.85 -2.91
C ALA A 297 19.47 2.21 -2.26
N SER A 298 18.60 2.69 -1.38
CA SER A 298 18.84 3.95 -0.65
C SER A 298 20.06 3.90 0.27
N ARG A 299 20.48 2.71 0.71
CA ARG A 299 21.69 2.51 1.54
C ARG A 299 22.93 2.24 0.70
N ASN A 300 22.77 1.43 -0.35
CA ASN A 300 23.88 0.82 -1.08
C ASN A 300 24.15 1.45 -2.45
N GLY A 301 23.22 2.22 -3.01
CA GLY A 301 23.34 2.84 -4.32
C GLY A 301 22.86 1.94 -5.47
N PRO A 302 23.43 2.07 -6.68
CA PRO A 302 23.09 1.26 -7.84
C PRO A 302 23.20 -0.24 -7.54
N MET A 303 22.22 -1.01 -8.03
CA MET A 303 22.12 -2.44 -7.80
C MET A 303 21.26 -3.13 -8.85
N SER A 304 21.48 -4.43 -9.05
CA SER A 304 20.60 -5.31 -9.82
C SER A 304 20.21 -6.48 -8.95
N LYS A 305 18.91 -6.76 -8.83
CA LYS A 305 18.41 -7.93 -8.12
C LYS A 305 17.38 -8.66 -8.96
N ARG A 306 17.49 -9.99 -8.91
CA ARG A 306 16.54 -10.92 -9.49
C ARG A 306 15.71 -11.53 -8.35
N TYR A 307 14.41 -11.57 -8.54
CA TYR A 307 13.45 -12.09 -7.58
C TYR A 307 12.65 -13.21 -8.22
N ASN A 308 12.14 -14.12 -7.39
CA ASN A 308 11.24 -15.21 -7.80
C ASN A 308 11.82 -16.07 -8.92
N GLU A 309 13.11 -16.37 -8.83
CA GLU A 309 13.77 -17.19 -9.83
C GLU A 309 13.09 -18.55 -9.99
N ARG A 310 12.94 -18.98 -11.24
CA ARG A 310 12.26 -20.23 -11.62
C ARG A 310 10.74 -20.25 -11.41
N THR A 311 10.11 -19.10 -11.20
CA THR A 311 8.64 -18.96 -11.19
C THR A 311 8.17 -18.08 -12.36
N PRO A 312 6.86 -18.07 -12.67
CA PRO A 312 6.29 -17.17 -13.68
C PRO A 312 6.45 -15.68 -13.36
N ASP A 313 6.62 -15.31 -12.08
CA ASP A 313 6.82 -13.92 -11.63
C ASP A 313 8.31 -13.57 -11.47
N ASN A 314 9.20 -14.30 -12.15
CA ASN A 314 10.63 -14.00 -12.18
C ASN A 314 10.85 -12.59 -12.76
N VAL A 315 11.36 -11.69 -11.95
CA VAL A 315 11.58 -10.28 -12.28
C VAL A 315 12.99 -9.87 -11.92
N GLU A 316 13.64 -9.14 -12.82
CA GLU A 316 14.89 -8.46 -12.54
C GLU A 316 14.62 -6.96 -12.44
N VAL A 317 15.03 -6.36 -11.33
CA VAL A 317 14.90 -4.93 -11.08
C VAL A 317 16.30 -4.33 -10.98
N LYS A 318 16.56 -3.33 -11.81
CA LYS A 318 17.87 -2.68 -11.95
C LYS A 318 17.77 -1.21 -11.63
N LEU A 319 18.76 -0.76 -10.88
CA LEU A 319 19.05 0.64 -10.64
C LEU A 319 20.50 0.88 -11.02
N ASN A 320 20.72 1.64 -12.08
CA ASN A 320 22.05 2.04 -12.54
C ASN A 320 22.24 3.54 -12.35
N GLY A 321 23.46 3.97 -12.03
CA GLY A 321 23.80 5.38 -11.85
C GLY A 321 25.26 5.54 -11.42
N PRO A 322 25.71 6.77 -11.14
CA PRO A 322 27.04 7.03 -10.57
C PRO A 322 27.30 6.23 -9.30
N ALA A 323 28.56 5.88 -9.02
CA ALA A 323 28.92 5.00 -7.91
C ALA A 323 28.56 5.56 -6.52
N ASP A 324 28.52 6.88 -6.38
CA ASP A 324 28.14 7.62 -5.18
C ASP A 324 26.64 7.96 -5.11
N PHE A 325 25.88 7.66 -6.16
CA PHE A 325 24.44 7.91 -6.19
C PHE A 325 23.72 6.98 -5.20
N LYS A 326 22.89 7.55 -4.33
CA LYS A 326 21.96 6.80 -3.50
C LYS A 326 20.58 7.42 -3.66
N PRO A 327 19.61 6.73 -4.28
CA PRO A 327 18.29 7.30 -4.44
C PRO A 327 17.63 7.48 -3.08
N ALA A 328 16.84 8.54 -2.92
CA ALA A 328 15.85 8.53 -1.86
C ALA A 328 14.90 7.36 -2.09
N THR A 329 14.48 6.65 -1.03
CA THR A 329 13.53 5.52 -1.14
C THR A 329 12.27 5.94 -1.90
N ARG A 330 11.78 7.16 -1.68
CA ARG A 330 10.64 7.74 -2.38
C ARG A 330 10.87 7.82 -3.89
N ASP A 331 12.01 8.34 -4.34
CA ASP A 331 12.30 8.50 -5.77
C ASP A 331 12.48 7.14 -6.44
N CYS A 332 13.12 6.19 -5.75
CA CYS A 332 13.23 4.82 -6.21
C CYS A 332 11.85 4.17 -6.45
N ILE A 333 10.95 4.27 -5.47
CA ILE A 333 9.58 3.73 -5.58
C ILE A 333 8.83 4.46 -6.69
N ARG A 334 8.88 5.80 -6.73
CA ARG A 334 8.23 6.59 -7.77
C ARG A 334 8.64 6.14 -9.17
N TYR A 335 9.94 6.07 -9.46
CA TYR A 335 10.39 5.74 -10.82
C TYR A 335 10.16 4.27 -11.19
N LEU A 336 10.35 3.33 -10.26
CA LEU A 336 10.14 1.90 -10.53
C LEU A 336 8.66 1.52 -10.54
N LEU A 337 7.90 1.93 -9.54
CA LEU A 337 6.50 1.53 -9.40
C LEU A 337 5.57 2.44 -10.19
N GLU A 338 5.55 3.74 -9.90
CA GLU A 338 4.56 4.65 -10.50
C GLU A 338 4.83 4.85 -12.01
N HIS A 339 6.09 5.08 -12.39
CA HIS A 339 6.42 5.36 -13.79
C HIS A 339 6.55 4.09 -14.63
N ILE A 340 7.25 3.05 -14.16
CA ILE A 340 7.51 1.85 -14.97
C ILE A 340 6.39 0.82 -14.84
N VAL A 341 6.13 0.33 -13.63
CA VAL A 341 5.16 -0.77 -13.41
C VAL A 341 3.73 -0.29 -13.65
N ASP A 342 3.27 0.77 -13.00
CA ASP A 342 1.89 1.21 -13.09
C ASP A 342 1.63 2.10 -14.31
N GLY A 343 2.57 2.99 -14.63
CA GLY A 343 2.43 3.89 -15.77
C GLY A 343 2.73 3.24 -17.13
N GLY A 344 3.29 2.03 -17.17
CA GLY A 344 3.73 1.39 -18.42
C GLY A 344 2.61 0.63 -19.13
N ASP A 345 2.07 -0.37 -18.45
CA ASP A 345 1.05 -1.28 -18.97
C ASP A 345 -0.27 -1.04 -18.24
N GLY A 346 -1.15 -0.26 -18.85
CA GLY A 346 -2.44 0.11 -18.26
C GLY A 346 -3.38 -1.10 -18.05
N ASN A 347 -4.34 -0.94 -17.14
CA ASN A 347 -5.44 -1.87 -16.95
C ASN A 347 -6.50 -1.65 -18.05
N ASN A 348 -6.42 -2.41 -19.13
CA ASN A 348 -7.31 -2.31 -20.30
C ASN A 348 -7.93 -3.68 -20.64
N PRO A 349 -8.95 -3.77 -21.50
CA PRO A 349 -9.58 -5.06 -21.83
C PRO A 349 -8.61 -6.17 -22.30
N PRO A 350 -7.49 -5.87 -23.01
CA PRO A 350 -6.44 -6.84 -23.31
C PRO A 350 -5.56 -7.27 -22.11
N ASN A 351 -5.72 -6.64 -20.95
CA ASN A 351 -4.97 -6.91 -19.73
C ASN A 351 -5.91 -6.90 -18.50
N PRO A 352 -6.91 -7.79 -18.43
CA PRO A 352 -7.95 -7.75 -17.40
C PRO A 352 -7.43 -8.08 -15.99
N ALA A 353 -6.22 -8.63 -15.89
CA ALA A 353 -5.56 -8.96 -14.63
C ALA A 353 -4.48 -7.96 -14.23
N ASN A 354 -4.34 -6.83 -14.95
CA ASN A 354 -3.37 -5.78 -14.66
C ASN A 354 -1.91 -6.27 -14.59
N PHE A 355 -1.52 -7.22 -15.45
CA PHE A 355 -0.14 -7.69 -15.58
C PHE A 355 0.78 -6.60 -16.09
N LYS A 356 2.06 -6.69 -15.71
CA LYS A 356 3.07 -5.65 -15.98
C LYS A 356 4.25 -6.25 -16.73
N GLY A 357 4.53 -5.75 -17.94
CA GLY A 357 5.70 -6.12 -18.73
C GLY A 357 6.98 -5.40 -18.29
N GLY A 358 6.81 -4.32 -17.52
CA GLY A 358 7.89 -3.51 -17.00
C GLY A 358 8.37 -2.48 -18.03
N GLY A 359 9.65 -2.14 -17.98
CA GLY A 359 10.20 -1.07 -18.78
C GLY A 359 11.38 -0.39 -18.12
N LYS A 360 11.69 0.81 -18.60
CA LYS A 360 12.87 1.58 -18.25
C LYS A 360 12.52 3.06 -18.11
N MET A 361 13.09 3.70 -17.10
CA MET A 361 13.02 5.13 -16.87
C MET A 361 14.43 5.66 -16.67
N THR A 362 14.82 6.68 -17.44
CA THR A 362 16.11 7.37 -17.30
C THR A 362 15.86 8.79 -16.82
N VAL A 363 16.57 9.20 -15.76
CA VAL A 363 16.50 10.52 -15.14
C VAL A 363 17.93 11.05 -15.02
N GLY A 364 18.35 11.89 -15.96
CA GLY A 364 19.76 12.29 -16.06
C GLY A 364 20.66 11.07 -16.34
N GLU A 365 21.61 10.79 -15.44
CA GLU A 365 22.54 9.65 -15.55
C GLU A 365 22.03 8.38 -14.85
N VAL A 366 20.89 8.46 -14.16
CA VAL A 366 20.31 7.34 -13.41
C VAL A 366 19.29 6.62 -14.26
N THR A 367 19.31 5.29 -14.23
CA THR A 367 18.38 4.43 -14.95
C THR A 367 17.72 3.45 -13.99
N TYR A 368 16.40 3.45 -13.99
CA TYR A 368 15.52 2.53 -13.28
C TYR A 368 14.93 1.56 -14.31
N GLU A 369 14.90 0.27 -14.00
CA GLU A 369 14.44 -0.73 -14.96
C GLU A 369 13.81 -1.93 -14.24
N VAL A 370 12.68 -2.39 -14.78
CA VAL A 370 11.96 -3.59 -14.33
C VAL A 370 11.79 -4.49 -15.55
N GLN A 371 12.30 -5.71 -15.46
CA GLN A 371 12.28 -6.68 -16.56
C GLN A 371 11.67 -7.99 -16.09
N ALA A 372 10.48 -8.33 -16.58
CA ALA A 372 9.95 -9.68 -16.49
C ALA A 372 10.86 -10.64 -17.27
N GLN A 373 11.29 -11.72 -16.62
CA GLN A 373 12.28 -12.66 -17.16
C GLN A 373 11.63 -13.94 -17.70
N ALA A 374 10.51 -14.36 -17.13
CA ALA A 374 9.83 -15.59 -17.53
C ALA A 374 8.90 -15.35 -18.72
N ILE A 375 8.94 -16.29 -19.68
CA ILE A 375 7.90 -16.40 -20.71
C ILE A 375 6.65 -16.97 -20.06
N ARG A 376 5.51 -16.34 -20.35
CA ARG A 376 4.20 -16.69 -19.81
C ARG A 376 3.20 -17.03 -20.91
N GLN A 377 1.98 -17.34 -20.49
CA GLN A 377 0.86 -17.50 -21.43
C GLN A 377 0.43 -16.13 -21.97
N ALA A 378 -0.46 -16.09 -22.95
CA ALA A 378 -0.94 -14.82 -23.48
C ALA A 378 -1.77 -14.06 -22.41
N SER A 379 -1.59 -12.75 -22.25
CA SER A 379 -2.17 -11.98 -21.13
C SER A 379 -3.68 -11.72 -21.27
N GLU A 380 -4.23 -11.82 -22.47
CA GLU A 380 -5.59 -11.35 -22.81
C GLU A 380 -6.69 -12.11 -22.07
N ASP A 381 -6.42 -13.35 -21.68
CA ASP A 381 -7.36 -14.20 -20.95
C ASP A 381 -7.43 -13.90 -19.45
N GLY A 382 -6.53 -13.04 -18.94
CA GLY A 382 -6.41 -12.77 -17.51
C GLY A 382 -6.05 -13.99 -16.67
N ARG A 383 -6.56 -14.01 -15.44
CA ARG A 383 -6.39 -15.12 -14.51
C ARG A 383 -7.41 -16.22 -14.79
N ARG A 384 -6.94 -17.47 -14.87
CA ARG A 384 -7.78 -18.66 -15.05
C ARG A 384 -7.29 -19.80 -14.16
N GLY A 385 -8.15 -20.75 -13.87
CA GLY A 385 -7.77 -21.99 -13.21
C GLY A 385 -8.80 -23.09 -13.43
N GLY A 386 -8.36 -24.31 -13.21
CA GLY A 386 -9.21 -25.49 -13.32
C GLY A 386 -8.83 -26.56 -12.31
N CYS A 387 -9.78 -27.43 -12.04
CA CYS A 387 -9.60 -28.57 -11.15
C CYS A 387 -10.33 -29.78 -11.71
N ASP A 388 -9.62 -30.89 -11.86
CA ASP A 388 -10.16 -32.18 -12.30
C ASP A 388 -9.98 -33.22 -11.21
N SER A 389 -11.03 -34.00 -10.93
CA SER A 389 -11.02 -35.09 -9.95
C SER A 389 -11.34 -36.44 -10.58
N THR A 390 -10.50 -37.44 -10.32
CA THR A 390 -10.70 -38.82 -10.73
C THR A 390 -10.80 -39.75 -9.52
N TYR A 391 -11.92 -40.46 -9.39
CA TYR A 391 -12.09 -41.48 -8.36
C TYR A 391 -11.24 -42.73 -8.64
N LYS A 392 -10.51 -43.23 -7.64
CA LYS A 392 -9.63 -44.42 -7.72
C LYS A 392 -10.00 -45.50 -6.70
N GLY A 393 -11.25 -45.55 -6.24
CA GLY A 393 -11.73 -46.52 -5.26
C GLY A 393 -11.59 -46.03 -3.81
N VAL A 394 -10.37 -45.93 -3.30
CA VAL A 394 -10.12 -45.54 -1.89
C VAL A 394 -9.62 -44.09 -1.72
N PHE A 395 -9.34 -43.42 -2.82
CA PHE A 395 -8.93 -42.01 -2.86
C PHE A 395 -9.43 -41.33 -4.13
N ASN A 396 -9.39 -40.01 -4.13
CA ASN A 396 -9.57 -39.19 -5.33
C ASN A 396 -8.21 -38.61 -5.71
N GLU A 397 -7.88 -38.68 -7.00
CA GLU A 397 -6.74 -37.99 -7.58
C GLU A 397 -7.21 -36.64 -8.15
N TYR A 398 -6.49 -35.57 -7.83
CA TYR A 398 -6.79 -34.23 -8.29
C TYR A 398 -5.64 -33.69 -9.13
N VAL A 399 -6.02 -32.96 -10.18
CA VAL A 399 -5.14 -32.09 -10.95
C VAL A 399 -5.72 -30.68 -10.88
N VAL A 400 -5.04 -29.79 -10.19
CA VAL A 400 -5.38 -28.36 -10.11
C VAL A 400 -4.36 -27.60 -10.93
N TRP A 401 -4.79 -26.58 -11.66
CA TRP A 401 -3.89 -25.76 -12.46
C TRP A 401 -4.37 -24.31 -12.49
N GLY A 402 -3.48 -23.39 -12.84
CA GLY A 402 -3.83 -21.99 -12.99
C GLY A 402 -2.94 -21.23 -13.98
N LYS A 403 -3.39 -20.02 -14.29
CA LYS A 403 -2.78 -19.04 -15.19
C LYS A 403 -2.86 -17.66 -14.51
N GLY A 404 -1.78 -16.89 -14.55
CA GLY A 404 -1.83 -15.48 -14.19
C GLY A 404 -1.85 -15.16 -12.69
N GLY A 405 -1.69 -16.15 -11.82
CA GLY A 405 -1.77 -15.97 -10.37
C GLY A 405 -1.09 -17.09 -9.62
N ALA A 406 0.08 -17.52 -10.12
CA ALA A 406 0.88 -18.53 -9.44
C ALA A 406 1.65 -17.82 -8.33
N PRO A 407 1.38 -18.08 -7.04
CA PRO A 407 2.28 -17.62 -5.99
C PRO A 407 3.68 -18.20 -6.27
N ASP A 408 4.72 -17.45 -5.92
CA ASP A 408 6.14 -17.82 -6.00
C ASP A 408 6.56 -18.86 -4.97
N ASP A 409 5.60 -19.33 -4.18
CA ASP A 409 5.73 -20.21 -3.04
C ASP A 409 5.70 -21.72 -3.40
N TRP A 410 5.77 -22.06 -4.70
CA TRP A 410 5.71 -23.43 -5.20
C TRP A 410 4.45 -24.20 -4.75
N GLY A 411 3.33 -23.47 -4.63
CA GLY A 411 2.02 -24.00 -4.26
C GLY A 411 1.87 -24.30 -2.77
N SER A 412 2.74 -23.78 -1.91
CA SER A 412 2.72 -24.03 -0.47
C SER A 412 1.41 -23.58 0.19
N GLY A 413 0.87 -22.43 -0.20
CA GLY A 413 -0.39 -21.88 0.28
C GLY A 413 -1.57 -22.75 -0.15
N LEU A 414 -1.58 -23.25 -1.39
CA LEU A 414 -2.59 -24.22 -1.83
C LEU A 414 -2.49 -25.53 -1.05
N LYS A 415 -1.29 -26.05 -0.84
CA LYS A 415 -1.07 -27.25 -0.03
C LYS A 415 -1.58 -27.07 1.41
N GLN A 416 -1.34 -25.90 2.01
CA GLN A 416 -1.80 -25.57 3.35
C GLN A 416 -3.33 -25.54 3.42
N GLN A 417 -4.01 -24.86 2.48
CA GLN A 417 -5.47 -24.84 2.41
C GLN A 417 -6.08 -26.24 2.19
N LEU A 418 -5.35 -27.13 1.51
CA LEU A 418 -5.73 -28.53 1.32
C LEU A 418 -5.53 -29.42 2.55
N GLY A 419 -4.87 -28.93 3.60
CA GLY A 419 -4.62 -29.70 4.83
C GLY A 419 -5.90 -30.25 5.47
N GLY A 420 -7.01 -29.50 5.37
CA GLY A 420 -8.33 -29.92 5.82
C GLY A 420 -9.03 -30.96 4.93
N CYS A 421 -8.50 -31.21 3.72
CA CYS A 421 -9.14 -32.07 2.72
C CYS A 421 -8.58 -33.50 2.72
N ALA A 422 -8.03 -33.98 3.84
CA ALA A 422 -7.40 -35.31 3.97
C ALA A 422 -6.33 -35.58 2.89
N LEU A 423 -5.41 -34.62 2.71
CA LEU A 423 -4.32 -34.67 1.73
C LEU A 423 -3.37 -35.86 1.99
N MET A 424 -3.10 -36.66 0.96
CA MET A 424 -2.27 -37.88 1.05
C MET A 424 -0.97 -37.80 0.24
N SER A 425 -0.95 -37.02 -0.84
CA SER A 425 0.23 -36.80 -1.67
C SER A 425 0.21 -35.38 -2.24
N TRP A 426 1.34 -34.87 -2.68
CA TRP A 426 1.44 -33.52 -3.23
C TRP A 426 2.61 -33.41 -4.20
N SER A 427 2.38 -32.81 -5.36
CA SER A 427 3.39 -32.31 -6.27
C SER A 427 2.91 -31.00 -6.88
N PHE A 428 3.84 -30.09 -7.14
CA PHE A 428 3.57 -28.81 -7.79
C PHE A 428 4.68 -28.50 -8.77
N ASP A 429 4.32 -28.07 -9.97
CA ASP A 429 5.25 -27.72 -11.03
C ASP A 429 4.76 -26.46 -11.77
N TYR A 430 5.69 -25.54 -12.06
CA TYR A 430 5.46 -24.48 -13.04
C TYR A 430 5.67 -25.02 -14.46
N GLY A 431 4.89 -24.56 -15.42
CA GLY A 431 5.04 -24.95 -16.80
C GLY A 431 3.97 -24.38 -17.72
N LEU A 432 4.38 -24.05 -18.96
CA LEU A 432 3.50 -23.57 -20.00
C LEU A 432 2.77 -24.75 -20.66
N GLY A 433 1.59 -25.07 -20.18
CA GLY A 433 0.75 -26.10 -20.81
C GLY A 433 0.15 -25.62 -22.12
N SER A 434 -0.13 -26.56 -23.02
CA SER A 434 -0.81 -26.27 -24.31
C SER A 434 -2.24 -25.74 -24.14
N ASP A 435 -2.82 -25.92 -22.96
CA ASP A 435 -4.15 -25.44 -22.57
C ASP A 435 -4.12 -24.08 -21.85
N GLY A 436 -2.98 -23.40 -21.86
CA GLY A 436 -2.86 -22.07 -21.29
C GLY A 436 -2.59 -22.04 -19.78
N ARG A 437 -2.33 -23.18 -19.12
CA ARG A 437 -1.87 -23.18 -17.73
C ARG A 437 -0.41 -22.72 -17.62
N GLU A 438 -0.06 -22.17 -16.47
CA GLU A 438 1.30 -21.75 -16.09
C GLU A 438 1.86 -22.56 -14.90
N TRP A 439 1.00 -23.29 -14.21
CA TRP A 439 1.37 -24.18 -13.13
C TRP A 439 0.36 -25.32 -12.98
N THR A 440 0.79 -26.42 -12.35
CA THR A 440 -0.05 -27.59 -12.06
C THR A 440 0.32 -28.16 -10.69
N ALA A 441 -0.70 -28.37 -9.85
CA ALA A 441 -0.63 -29.18 -8.65
C ALA A 441 -1.30 -30.53 -8.88
N LYS A 442 -0.66 -31.62 -8.46
CA LYS A 442 -1.27 -32.96 -8.46
C LYS A 442 -1.21 -33.53 -7.06
N PHE A 443 -2.32 -34.08 -6.61
CA PHE A 443 -2.40 -34.64 -5.26
C PHE A 443 -3.49 -35.69 -5.16
N ARG A 444 -3.49 -36.37 -4.02
CA ARG A 444 -4.52 -37.35 -3.66
C ARG A 444 -5.16 -36.93 -2.35
N THR A 445 -6.44 -37.18 -2.23
CA THR A 445 -7.19 -37.00 -0.98
C THR A 445 -8.01 -38.24 -0.67
N GLY A 446 -8.62 -38.28 0.52
CA GLY A 446 -9.75 -39.16 0.77
C GLY A 446 -10.89 -38.95 -0.25
N VAL A 447 -11.83 -39.89 -0.29
CA VAL A 447 -13.03 -39.80 -1.13
C VAL A 447 -13.96 -38.66 -0.66
N PHE A 448 -14.82 -38.15 -1.54
CA PHE A 448 -15.82 -37.11 -1.20
C PHE A 448 -15.26 -35.74 -0.80
N GLN A 449 -14.04 -35.41 -1.23
CA GLN A 449 -13.36 -34.15 -0.90
C GLN A 449 -13.50 -33.05 -1.97
N ARG A 450 -14.29 -33.27 -3.02
CA ARG A 450 -14.36 -32.36 -4.18
C ARG A 450 -14.69 -30.91 -3.81
N ARG A 451 -15.66 -30.73 -2.90
CA ARG A 451 -16.06 -29.41 -2.40
C ARG A 451 -14.97 -28.76 -1.55
N CYS A 452 -14.29 -29.56 -0.72
CA CYS A 452 -13.17 -29.09 0.09
C CYS A 452 -12.04 -28.55 -0.80
N VAL A 453 -11.65 -29.33 -1.81
CA VAL A 453 -10.60 -28.94 -2.77
C VAL A 453 -10.98 -27.69 -3.57
N GLY A 454 -12.23 -27.59 -4.03
CA GLY A 454 -12.73 -26.40 -4.71
C GLY A 454 -12.64 -25.15 -3.82
N ASN A 455 -13.03 -25.26 -2.54
CA ASN A 455 -12.93 -24.16 -1.57
C ASN A 455 -11.48 -23.79 -1.27
N ALA A 456 -10.60 -24.78 -1.12
CA ALA A 456 -9.16 -24.56 -0.90
C ALA A 456 -8.54 -23.79 -2.07
N GLY A 457 -8.87 -24.17 -3.32
CA GLY A 457 -8.42 -23.42 -4.50
C GLY A 457 -8.84 -21.96 -4.49
N LYS A 458 -10.11 -21.65 -4.14
CA LYS A 458 -10.59 -20.27 -4.01
C LYS A 458 -9.90 -19.50 -2.90
N ALA A 459 -9.69 -20.14 -1.74
CA ALA A 459 -8.96 -19.55 -0.62
C ALA A 459 -7.51 -19.22 -0.98
N SER A 460 -6.92 -19.98 -1.90
CA SER A 460 -5.57 -19.75 -2.45
C SER A 460 -5.56 -18.82 -3.67
N GLY A 461 -6.63 -18.06 -3.93
CA GLY A 461 -6.65 -17.02 -4.96
C GLY A 461 -7.11 -17.48 -6.35
N ALA A 462 -7.68 -18.68 -6.48
CA ALA A 462 -8.34 -19.08 -7.74
C ALA A 462 -9.58 -18.20 -8.02
N PRO A 463 -9.98 -18.05 -9.30
CA PRO A 463 -11.17 -17.29 -9.69
C PRO A 463 -12.44 -17.68 -8.92
N ALA A 464 -13.40 -16.76 -8.80
CA ALA A 464 -14.62 -16.99 -8.03
C ALA A 464 -15.47 -18.17 -8.55
N ASP A 465 -15.43 -18.43 -9.87
CA ASP A 465 -16.07 -19.53 -10.57
C ASP A 465 -15.27 -20.85 -10.53
N PHE A 466 -14.09 -20.85 -9.89
CA PHE A 466 -13.26 -22.05 -9.76
C PHE A 466 -14.02 -23.19 -9.09
N GLY A 467 -13.95 -24.39 -9.67
CA GLY A 467 -14.59 -25.58 -9.15
C GLY A 467 -13.91 -26.83 -9.67
N CYS A 468 -14.07 -27.92 -8.93
CA CYS A 468 -13.55 -29.22 -9.32
C CYS A 468 -14.59 -30.01 -10.12
N GLY A 469 -14.23 -30.43 -11.34
CA GLY A 469 -15.00 -31.33 -12.19
C GLY A 469 -14.62 -32.80 -12.00
N GLY A 470 -15.25 -33.69 -12.77
CA GLY A 470 -14.87 -35.10 -12.89
C GLY A 470 -15.69 -36.10 -12.07
N SER A 471 -15.24 -37.37 -12.09
CA SER A 471 -15.96 -38.53 -11.53
C SER A 471 -15.80 -38.70 -10.02
N GLY A 472 -14.82 -38.03 -9.43
CA GLY A 472 -14.67 -37.93 -7.99
C GLY A 472 -15.84 -37.14 -7.40
N ARG A 473 -16.86 -37.82 -6.87
CA ARG A 473 -17.95 -37.14 -6.15
C ARG A 473 -17.44 -36.47 -4.90
#